data_AF-A0A523W4Y6-F1
#
_entry.id   AF-A0A523W4Y6-F1
#
_cell.length_a   1.000
_cell.length_b   1.000
_cell.length_c   1.000
_cell.angle_alpha   90.00
_cell.angle_beta   90.00
_cell.angle_gamma   90.00
#
_symmetry.space_group_name_H-M   'P 1'
#
loop_
_entity.id
_entity.type
_entity.pdbx_description
1 polymer ?
#
loop_
_entity_poly.entity_id
_entity_poly.type
_entity_poly.pdbx_seq_one_letter_code
_entity_poly.pdbx_strand_id
1 'polypeptide(L)'
;MSSPDNLQSIVCDLIREYLKKKPFFSIEDIVVFINNRVKSNPYLNKNSIELIIKNLIKKRILIPGTKLMKNNIIEHPIRNEIYNYIRKNPSNINEIMRAINIGSNQALWHLSCLEKFRFTRSKKIGNQKIIFEYDSNPEYDMLFFYLKQDIVQKIIDFMIKENKTLKSTEIATGLKKNYNTIKKYLEILKNLDLVTIEKENKKVSFKINAEKYYKIRESILGE
;
A
#
# COMPACT_ATOMS: atom_id res chain seq x y z
N MET A 1 25.86 -30.99 1.26
CA MET A 1 24.89 -30.60 2.29
C MET A 1 23.78 -29.78 1.64
N SER A 2 22.55 -30.26 1.63
CA SER A 2 21.42 -29.50 1.07
C SER A 2 20.99 -28.43 2.07
N SER A 3 21.27 -27.16 1.78
CA SER A 3 20.76 -26.04 2.57
C SER A 3 19.22 -26.06 2.62
N PRO A 4 18.57 -25.64 3.73
CA PRO A 4 17.12 -25.45 3.80
C PRO A 4 16.54 -24.66 2.61
N ASP A 5 17.29 -23.70 2.07
CA ASP A 5 16.88 -22.89 0.92
C ASP A 5 16.79 -23.72 -0.37
N ASN A 6 17.66 -24.72 -0.53
CA ASN A 6 17.66 -25.61 -1.69
C ASN A 6 16.42 -26.53 -1.67
N LEU A 7 16.04 -27.04 -0.50
CA LEU A 7 14.84 -27.87 -0.33
C LEU A 7 13.56 -27.08 -0.64
N GLN A 8 13.47 -25.84 -0.17
CA GLN A 8 12.33 -24.97 -0.47
C GLN A 8 12.24 -24.66 -1.97
N SER A 9 13.37 -24.44 -2.65
CA SER A 9 13.40 -24.21 -4.11
C SER A 9 12.83 -25.39 -4.88
N ILE A 10 13.29 -26.62 -4.58
CA ILE A 10 12.80 -27.85 -5.21
C ILE A 10 11.27 -27.99 -5.04
N VAL A 11 10.77 -27.77 -3.82
CA VAL A 11 9.33 -27.80 -3.54
C VAL A 11 8.59 -26.74 -4.35
N CYS A 12 9.09 -25.51 -4.43
CA CYS A 12 8.49 -24.45 -5.24
C CYS A 12 8.42 -24.81 -6.72
N ASP A 13 9.45 -25.41 -7.30
CA ASP A 13 9.47 -25.81 -8.71
C ASP A 13 8.45 -26.90 -9.01
N LEU A 14 8.31 -27.88 -8.11
CA LEU A 14 7.29 -28.93 -8.23
C LEU A 14 5.86 -28.38 -8.05
N ILE A 15 5.66 -27.40 -7.17
CA ILE A 15 4.37 -26.68 -7.05
C ILE A 15 4.04 -25.97 -8.37
N ARG A 16 5.01 -25.27 -8.98
CA ARG A 16 4.81 -24.63 -10.28
C ARG A 16 4.41 -25.64 -11.36
N GLU A 17 5.06 -26.80 -11.40
CA GLU A 17 4.69 -27.88 -12.32
C GLU A 17 3.25 -28.35 -12.08
N TYR A 18 2.88 -28.55 -10.82
CA TYR A 18 1.54 -28.99 -10.43
C TYR A 18 0.46 -27.99 -10.85
N LEU A 19 0.67 -26.70 -10.57
CA LEU A 19 -0.30 -25.63 -10.84
C LEU A 19 -0.51 -25.36 -12.33
N LYS A 20 0.45 -25.72 -13.20
CA LYS A 20 0.26 -25.70 -14.66
C LYS A 20 -0.83 -26.68 -15.11
N LYS A 21 -0.98 -27.81 -14.41
CA LYS A 21 -1.92 -28.89 -14.76
C LYS A 21 -3.25 -28.76 -14.04
N LYS A 22 -3.25 -28.28 -12.79
CA LYS A 22 -4.45 -28.15 -11.94
C LYS A 22 -4.51 -26.78 -11.28
N PRO A 23 -5.46 -25.90 -11.64
CA PRO A 23 -5.52 -24.55 -11.11
C PRO A 23 -6.08 -24.46 -9.68
N PHE A 24 -6.83 -25.48 -9.25
CA PHE A 24 -7.35 -25.64 -7.90
C PHE A 24 -6.65 -26.84 -7.24
N PHE A 25 -6.33 -26.69 -5.96
CA PHE A 25 -5.60 -27.71 -5.22
C PHE A 25 -5.96 -27.71 -3.74
N SER A 26 -5.98 -28.90 -3.14
CA SER A 26 -5.86 -29.10 -1.69
C SER A 26 -4.38 -29.23 -1.30
N ILE A 27 -4.06 -28.94 -0.04
CA ILE A 27 -2.69 -29.09 0.46
C ILE A 27 -2.27 -30.56 0.34
N GLU A 28 -3.20 -31.47 0.63
CA GLU A 28 -3.04 -32.91 0.57
C GLU A 28 -2.64 -33.37 -0.84
N ASP A 29 -3.31 -32.89 -1.88
CA ASP A 29 -3.01 -33.27 -3.27
C ASP A 29 -1.60 -32.86 -3.69
N ILE A 30 -1.18 -31.64 -3.32
CA ILE A 30 0.17 -31.15 -3.61
C ILE A 30 1.20 -31.97 -2.84
N VAL A 31 0.97 -32.24 -1.55
CA VAL A 31 1.88 -33.05 -0.74
C VAL A 31 2.06 -34.43 -1.36
N VAL A 32 0.98 -35.10 -1.76
CA VAL A 32 1.03 -36.42 -2.42
C VAL A 32 1.79 -36.34 -3.74
N PHE A 33 1.51 -35.33 -4.56
CA PHE A 33 2.20 -35.13 -5.84
C PHE A 33 3.71 -34.94 -5.66
N ILE A 34 4.12 -34.05 -4.75
CA ILE A 34 5.53 -33.76 -4.51
C ILE A 34 6.22 -34.97 -3.90
N ASN A 35 5.63 -35.60 -2.88
CA ASN A 35 6.20 -36.78 -2.22
C ASN A 35 6.44 -37.92 -3.21
N ASN A 36 5.56 -38.09 -4.21
CA ASN A 36 5.74 -39.08 -5.27
C ASN A 36 6.91 -38.77 -6.22
N ARG A 37 7.26 -37.48 -6.41
CA ARG A 37 8.37 -37.05 -7.27
C ARG A 37 9.72 -37.03 -6.57
N VAL A 38 9.73 -36.92 -5.23
CA VAL A 38 10.97 -36.82 -4.44
C VAL A 38 11.23 -38.06 -3.58
N LYS A 39 10.65 -39.22 -3.90
CA LYS A 39 10.77 -40.47 -3.11
C LYS A 39 12.22 -40.84 -2.77
N SER A 40 13.15 -40.56 -3.68
CA SER A 40 14.59 -40.86 -3.50
C SER A 40 15.35 -39.81 -2.70
N ASN A 41 14.71 -38.70 -2.30
CA ASN A 41 15.33 -37.63 -1.54
C ASN A 41 15.11 -37.85 -0.03
N PRO A 42 16.15 -38.22 0.74
CA PRO A 42 16.01 -38.54 2.17
C PRO A 42 15.62 -37.32 3.03
N TYR A 43 15.78 -36.11 2.51
CA TYR A 43 15.49 -34.86 3.23
C TYR A 43 14.08 -34.31 2.98
N LEU A 44 13.32 -34.89 2.05
CA LEU A 44 11.96 -34.47 1.70
C LEU A 44 10.95 -35.60 1.94
N ASN A 45 10.64 -35.84 3.21
CA ASN A 45 9.52 -36.69 3.59
C ASN A 45 8.19 -35.92 3.60
N LYS A 46 7.07 -36.63 3.63
CA LYS A 46 5.71 -36.07 3.65
C LYS A 46 5.53 -34.92 4.65
N ASN A 47 6.01 -35.09 5.90
CA ASN A 47 5.85 -34.09 6.96
C ASN A 47 6.65 -32.82 6.67
N SER A 48 7.89 -32.96 6.18
CA SER A 48 8.74 -31.83 5.80
C SER A 48 8.16 -31.03 4.62
N ILE A 49 7.61 -31.72 3.62
CA ILE A 49 6.94 -31.09 2.47
C ILE A 49 5.71 -30.30 2.95
N GLU A 50 4.89 -30.91 3.81
CA GLU A 50 3.72 -30.25 4.38
C GLU A 50 4.08 -29.01 5.19
N LEU A 51 5.14 -29.07 5.99
CA LEU A 51 5.66 -27.92 6.75
C LEU A 51 6.13 -26.79 5.81
N ILE A 52 6.84 -27.13 4.74
CA ILE A 52 7.28 -26.15 3.73
C ILE A 52 6.05 -25.49 3.09
N ILE A 53 5.05 -26.26 2.65
CA ILE A 53 3.83 -25.71 2.04
C ILE A 53 3.07 -24.80 3.01
N LYS A 54 2.90 -25.22 4.28
CA LYS A 54 2.29 -24.38 5.32
C LYS A 54 3.05 -23.06 5.50
N ASN A 55 4.38 -23.10 5.49
CA ASN A 55 5.21 -21.90 5.55
C ASN A 55 5.05 -20.99 4.31
N LEU A 56 4.98 -21.56 3.10
CA LEU A 56 4.73 -20.81 1.87
C LEU A 56 3.36 -20.11 1.90
N ILE A 57 2.33 -20.79 2.41
CA ILE A 57 0.98 -20.22 2.58
C ILE A 57 0.99 -19.09 3.62
N LYS A 58 1.64 -19.31 4.78
CA LYS A 58 1.80 -18.29 5.83
C LYS A 58 2.47 -17.03 5.30
N LYS A 59 3.49 -17.18 4.45
CA LYS A 59 4.21 -16.07 3.79
C LYS A 59 3.45 -15.47 2.58
N ARG A 60 2.25 -15.97 2.26
CA ARG A 60 1.48 -15.61 1.04
C ARG A 60 2.28 -15.79 -0.25
N ILE A 61 3.23 -16.73 -0.27
CA ILE A 61 3.94 -17.14 -1.50
C ILE A 61 3.02 -18.01 -2.36
N LEU A 62 2.25 -18.86 -1.70
CA LEU A 62 1.24 -19.73 -2.27
C LEU A 62 -0.12 -19.42 -1.64
N ILE A 63 -1.19 -19.47 -2.43
CA ILE A 63 -2.55 -19.29 -1.91
C ILE A 63 -3.45 -20.42 -2.43
N PRO A 64 -4.04 -21.23 -1.52
CA PRO A 64 -4.97 -22.29 -1.89
C PRO A 64 -6.11 -21.79 -2.77
N GLY A 65 -6.54 -22.65 -3.70
CA GLY A 65 -7.61 -22.33 -4.65
C GLY A 65 -7.23 -21.34 -5.76
N THR A 66 -5.93 -21.06 -5.96
CA THR A 66 -5.46 -20.28 -7.11
C THR A 66 -4.23 -20.91 -7.74
N LYS A 67 -4.11 -20.75 -9.07
CA LYS A 67 -2.90 -21.10 -9.82
C LYS A 67 -1.73 -20.11 -9.65
N LEU A 68 -1.94 -19.04 -8.89
CA LEU A 68 -1.00 -17.92 -8.78
C LEU A 68 -0.03 -18.16 -7.62
N MET A 69 1.25 -17.86 -7.86
CA MET A 69 2.29 -17.74 -6.85
C MET A 69 2.80 -16.31 -6.80
N LYS A 70 3.40 -15.91 -5.67
CA LYS A 70 3.82 -14.52 -5.42
C LYS A 70 4.75 -13.96 -6.51
N ASN A 71 5.68 -14.77 -7.03
CA ASN A 71 6.57 -14.35 -8.12
C ASN A 71 5.78 -14.03 -9.40
N ASN A 72 4.81 -14.87 -9.77
CA ASN A 72 4.00 -14.67 -10.97
C ASN A 72 3.06 -13.45 -10.86
N ILE A 73 2.82 -12.93 -9.66
CA ILE A 73 2.05 -11.70 -9.50
C ILE A 73 2.80 -10.52 -10.10
N ILE A 74 4.07 -10.33 -9.75
CA ILE A 74 4.82 -9.16 -10.21
C ILE A 74 5.42 -9.33 -11.60
N GLU A 75 5.62 -10.57 -12.07
CA GLU A 75 6.06 -10.85 -13.45
C GLU A 75 5.05 -10.40 -14.52
N HIS A 76 3.79 -10.17 -14.14
CA HIS A 76 2.76 -9.73 -15.09
C HIS A 76 2.86 -8.23 -15.37
N PRO A 77 2.92 -7.80 -16.64
CA PRO A 77 3.25 -6.42 -17.02
C PRO A 77 2.31 -5.39 -16.37
N ILE A 78 0.99 -5.58 -16.50
CA ILE A 78 0.00 -4.64 -15.92
C ILE A 78 0.08 -4.61 -14.39
N ARG A 79 0.32 -5.74 -13.71
CA ARG A 79 0.41 -5.76 -12.24
C ARG A 79 1.69 -5.09 -11.75
N ASN A 80 2.79 -5.30 -12.47
CA ASN A 80 4.06 -4.62 -12.22
C ASN A 80 3.90 -3.11 -12.38
N GLU A 81 3.22 -2.67 -13.44
CA GLU A 81 2.96 -1.26 -13.70
C GLU A 81 2.08 -0.63 -12.61
N ILE A 82 0.98 -1.30 -12.21
CA ILE A 82 0.13 -0.89 -11.09
C ILE A 82 0.95 -0.79 -9.80
N TYR A 83 1.75 -1.80 -9.48
CA TYR A 83 2.55 -1.80 -8.27
C TYR A 83 3.58 -0.66 -8.27
N ASN A 84 4.34 -0.49 -9.35
CA ASN A 84 5.34 0.58 -9.48
C ASN A 84 4.71 1.98 -9.43
N TYR A 85 3.51 2.14 -10.00
CA TYR A 85 2.75 3.38 -9.87
C TYR A 85 2.39 3.65 -8.40
N ILE A 86 1.80 2.66 -7.69
CA ILE A 86 1.39 2.80 -6.29
C ILE A 86 2.57 3.08 -5.35
N ARG A 87 3.74 2.47 -5.57
CA ARG A 87 4.94 2.71 -4.77
C ARG A 87 5.36 4.18 -4.79
N LYS A 88 5.24 4.82 -5.96
CA LYS A 88 5.58 6.24 -6.14
C LYS A 88 4.42 7.16 -5.75
N ASN A 89 3.19 6.69 -5.99
CA ASN A 89 1.98 7.47 -5.92
C ASN A 89 0.84 6.63 -5.32
N PRO A 90 0.70 6.60 -3.99
CA PRO A 90 -0.48 6.04 -3.36
C PRO A 90 -1.74 6.74 -3.88
N SER A 91 -2.69 5.96 -4.36
CA SER A 91 -3.76 6.47 -5.22
C SER A 91 -5.04 5.66 -5.10
N ASN A 92 -6.16 6.27 -5.51
CA ASN A 92 -7.42 5.56 -5.66
C ASN A 92 -7.47 4.78 -6.99
N ILE A 93 -8.47 3.92 -7.14
CA ILE A 93 -8.61 3.10 -8.36
C ILE A 93 -8.77 3.93 -9.65
N ASN A 94 -9.47 5.06 -9.59
CA ASN A 94 -9.71 5.91 -10.76
C ASN A 94 -8.43 6.58 -11.26
N GLU A 95 -7.53 6.96 -10.34
CA GLU A 95 -6.21 7.49 -10.66
C GLU A 95 -5.33 6.42 -11.31
N ILE A 96 -5.32 5.21 -10.76
CA ILE A 96 -4.57 4.07 -11.30
C ILE A 96 -5.08 3.72 -12.71
N MET A 97 -6.39 3.64 -12.90
CA MET A 97 -7.02 3.37 -14.20
C MET A 97 -6.62 4.40 -15.25
N ARG A 98 -6.61 5.70 -14.89
CA ARG A 98 -6.22 6.79 -15.80
C ARG A 98 -4.73 6.75 -16.12
N ALA A 99 -3.89 6.50 -15.13
CA ALA A 99 -2.43 6.49 -15.30
C ALA A 99 -1.96 5.34 -16.20
N ILE A 100 -2.61 4.17 -16.10
CA ILE A 100 -2.19 2.92 -16.76
C ILE A 100 -3.07 2.61 -17.98
N ASN A 101 -4.13 3.40 -18.20
CA ASN A 101 -5.09 3.23 -19.29
C ASN A 101 -5.74 1.82 -19.33
N ILE A 102 -6.32 1.40 -18.20
CA ILE A 102 -6.98 0.10 -18.05
C ILE A 102 -8.44 0.22 -17.58
N GLY A 103 -9.27 -0.74 -18.00
CA GLY A 103 -10.68 -0.80 -17.60
C GLY A 103 -10.89 -1.19 -16.13
N SER A 104 -12.02 -0.78 -15.57
CA SER A 104 -12.35 -0.97 -14.14
C SER A 104 -12.26 -2.42 -13.67
N ASN A 105 -12.85 -3.36 -14.41
CA ASN A 105 -12.82 -4.78 -14.05
C ASN A 105 -11.38 -5.34 -14.03
N GLN A 106 -10.55 -4.93 -14.99
CA GLN A 106 -9.15 -5.34 -15.03
C GLN A 106 -8.38 -4.74 -13.84
N ALA A 107 -8.55 -3.45 -13.56
CA ALA A 107 -7.93 -2.78 -12.42
C ALA A 107 -8.32 -3.45 -11.09
N LEU A 108 -9.60 -3.73 -10.87
CA LEU A 108 -10.10 -4.42 -9.68
C LEU A 108 -9.48 -5.81 -9.51
N TRP A 109 -9.43 -6.58 -10.60
CA TRP A 109 -8.86 -7.93 -10.56
C TRP A 109 -7.36 -7.89 -10.26
N HIS A 110 -6.60 -7.01 -10.93
CA HIS A 110 -5.17 -6.85 -10.71
C HIS A 110 -4.86 -6.37 -9.28
N LEU A 111 -5.60 -5.37 -8.78
CA LEU A 111 -5.45 -4.88 -7.40
C LEU A 111 -5.79 -5.95 -6.37
N SER A 112 -6.86 -6.73 -6.59
CA SER A 112 -7.21 -7.85 -5.74
C SER A 112 -6.08 -8.88 -5.68
N CYS A 113 -5.45 -9.20 -6.82
CA CYS A 113 -4.28 -10.07 -6.85
C CYS A 113 -3.11 -9.48 -6.04
N LEU A 114 -2.78 -8.20 -6.24
CA LEU A 114 -1.68 -7.54 -5.53
C LEU A 114 -1.91 -7.51 -4.01
N GLU A 115 -3.13 -7.19 -3.57
CA GLU A 115 -3.51 -7.13 -2.15
C GLU A 115 -3.50 -8.54 -1.51
N LYS A 116 -4.01 -9.56 -2.22
CA LYS A 116 -4.03 -10.95 -1.75
C LYS A 116 -2.63 -11.51 -1.46
N PHE A 117 -1.64 -11.09 -2.25
CA PHE A 117 -0.24 -11.50 -2.14
C PHE A 117 0.63 -10.49 -1.36
N ARG A 118 0.01 -9.49 -0.72
CA ARG A 118 0.68 -8.48 0.12
C ARG A 118 1.76 -7.68 -0.61
N PHE A 119 1.50 -7.30 -1.87
CA PHE A 119 2.27 -6.25 -2.55
C PHE A 119 1.69 -4.87 -2.24
N THR A 120 0.38 -4.80 -2.13
CA THR A 120 -0.34 -3.57 -1.78
C THR A 120 -1.24 -3.79 -0.58
N ARG A 121 -1.67 -2.70 0.03
CA ARG A 121 -2.71 -2.66 1.06
C ARG A 121 -3.64 -1.50 0.78
N SER A 122 -4.87 -1.60 1.23
CA SER A 122 -5.82 -0.50 1.09
C SER A 122 -6.23 0.10 2.42
N LYS A 123 -6.52 1.41 2.40
CA LYS A 123 -7.04 2.16 3.55
C LYS A 123 -8.15 3.09 3.09
N LYS A 124 -9.22 3.15 3.87
CA LYS A 124 -10.31 4.10 3.63
C LYS A 124 -9.94 5.44 4.25
N ILE A 125 -9.86 6.49 3.44
CA ILE A 125 -9.59 7.86 3.88
C ILE A 125 -10.75 8.73 3.39
N GLY A 126 -11.59 9.19 4.33
CA GLY A 126 -12.89 9.79 4.00
C GLY A 126 -13.76 8.82 3.20
N ASN A 127 -14.18 9.24 2.00
CA ASN A 127 -15.01 8.44 1.10
C ASN A 127 -14.21 7.66 0.05
N GLN A 128 -12.87 7.73 0.10
CA GLN A 128 -12.01 7.11 -0.90
C GLN A 128 -11.28 5.89 -0.34
N LYS A 129 -11.16 4.84 -1.14
CA LYS A 129 -10.25 3.70 -0.90
C LYS A 129 -8.93 4.03 -1.58
N ILE A 130 -7.90 4.31 -0.78
CA ILE A 130 -6.55 4.59 -1.26
C ILE A 130 -5.71 3.33 -1.13
N ILE A 131 -4.92 3.04 -2.16
CA ILE A 131 -4.04 1.88 -2.20
C ILE A 131 -2.60 2.35 -1.97
N PHE A 132 -1.92 1.68 -1.05
CA PHE A 132 -0.54 1.91 -0.64
C PHE A 132 0.31 0.66 -0.89
N GLU A 133 1.63 0.83 -0.94
CA GLU A 133 2.57 -0.30 -0.85
C GLU A 133 2.40 -1.03 0.48
N TYR A 134 2.42 -2.35 0.47
CA TYR A 134 2.15 -3.16 1.67
C TYR A 134 3.13 -2.84 2.81
N ASP A 135 4.43 -2.75 2.48
CA ASP A 135 5.51 -2.54 3.45
C ASP A 135 5.72 -1.06 3.83
N SER A 136 4.97 -0.12 3.22
CA SER A 136 5.04 1.31 3.61
C SER A 136 4.45 1.54 5.00
N ASN A 137 5.04 2.45 5.79
CA ASN A 137 4.59 2.73 7.16
C ASN A 137 3.14 3.31 7.17
N PRO A 138 2.15 2.59 7.75
CA PRO A 138 0.74 3.01 7.78
C PRO A 138 0.46 4.30 8.57
N GLU A 139 1.38 4.72 9.44
CA GLU A 139 1.27 5.96 10.22
C GLU A 139 1.30 7.19 9.31
N TYR A 140 2.04 7.11 8.19
CA TYR A 140 2.16 8.23 7.25
C TYR A 140 1.07 8.28 6.18
N ASP A 141 0.20 7.27 6.07
CA ASP A 141 -0.81 7.19 5.00
C ASP A 141 -1.69 8.44 4.87
N MET A 142 -2.19 8.92 6.01
CA MET A 142 -3.07 10.09 6.04
C MET A 142 -2.32 11.32 5.58
N LEU A 143 -1.07 11.42 6.01
CA LEU A 143 -0.22 12.55 5.71
C LEU A 143 0.17 12.56 4.23
N PHE A 144 0.60 11.42 3.66
CA PHE A 144 0.81 11.26 2.21
C PHE A 144 -0.43 11.68 1.41
N PHE A 145 -1.61 11.19 1.82
CA PHE A 145 -2.85 11.46 1.11
C PHE A 145 -3.23 12.95 1.12
N TYR A 146 -3.14 13.61 2.27
CA TYR A 146 -3.54 15.02 2.37
C TYR A 146 -2.49 15.96 1.80
N LEU A 147 -1.20 15.70 1.97
CA LEU A 147 -0.16 16.56 1.40
C LEU A 147 -0.17 16.54 -0.12
N LYS A 148 -0.63 15.48 -0.79
CA LYS A 148 -0.78 15.48 -2.25
C LYS A 148 -1.92 16.39 -2.76
N GLN A 149 -2.82 16.85 -1.89
CA GLN A 149 -3.96 17.65 -2.31
C GLN A 149 -3.56 19.11 -2.51
N ASP A 150 -3.87 19.63 -3.70
CA ASP A 150 -3.61 21.03 -4.10
C ASP A 150 -4.12 22.06 -3.07
N ILE A 151 -5.33 21.85 -2.52
CA ILE A 151 -5.88 22.75 -1.51
C ILE A 151 -5.10 22.75 -0.20
N VAL A 152 -4.56 21.59 0.20
CA VAL A 152 -3.75 21.46 1.42
C VAL A 152 -2.42 22.15 1.22
N GLN A 153 -1.76 21.92 0.08
CA GLN A 153 -0.51 22.60 -0.28
C GLN A 153 -0.69 24.12 -0.28
N LYS A 154 -1.75 24.63 -0.93
CA LYS A 154 -2.07 26.07 -0.92
C LYS A 154 -2.28 26.65 0.47
N ILE A 155 -2.92 25.91 1.38
CA ILE A 155 -3.08 26.33 2.77
C ILE A 155 -1.72 26.40 3.46
N ILE A 156 -0.90 25.36 3.36
CA ILE A 156 0.42 25.29 3.99
C ILE A 156 1.32 26.41 3.46
N ASP A 157 1.42 26.57 2.14
CA ASP A 157 2.24 27.61 1.50
C ASP A 157 1.82 29.02 1.93
N PHE A 158 0.50 29.27 2.01
CA PHE A 158 -0.02 30.54 2.49
C PHE A 158 0.35 30.79 3.96
N MET A 159 0.21 29.80 4.82
CA MET A 159 0.57 29.93 6.25
C MET A 159 2.08 30.14 6.45
N ILE A 160 2.91 29.44 5.67
CA ILE A 160 4.38 29.61 5.70
C ILE A 160 4.76 31.02 5.25
N LYS A 161 4.17 31.49 4.15
CA LYS A 161 4.44 32.84 3.60
C LYS A 161 4.09 33.95 4.58
N GLU A 162 2.93 33.86 5.24
CA GLU A 162 2.49 34.87 6.21
C GLU A 162 3.28 34.81 7.52
N ASN A 163 3.87 33.66 7.85
CA ASN A 163 4.73 33.41 9.01
C ASN A 163 4.16 33.96 10.34
N LYS A 164 2.85 33.85 10.53
CA LYS A 164 2.14 34.32 11.74
C LYS A 164 0.93 33.45 12.04
N THR A 165 0.31 33.69 13.18
CA THR A 165 -0.93 33.02 13.57
C THR A 165 -2.10 33.61 12.78
N LEU A 166 -2.91 32.74 12.20
CA LEU A 166 -3.96 33.12 11.26
C LEU A 166 -5.30 32.52 11.68
N LYS A 167 -6.37 33.32 11.55
CA LYS A 167 -7.73 32.82 11.69
C LYS A 167 -8.14 32.06 10.43
N SER A 168 -9.04 31.09 10.57
CA SER A 168 -9.60 30.37 9.41
C SER A 168 -10.26 31.31 8.39
N THR A 169 -10.84 32.42 8.85
CA THR A 169 -11.43 33.46 7.98
C THR A 169 -10.37 34.20 7.17
N GLU A 170 -9.21 34.49 7.76
CA GLU A 170 -8.11 35.18 7.09
C GLU A 170 -7.53 34.30 5.98
N ILE A 171 -7.33 33.00 6.27
CA ILE A 171 -6.88 32.01 5.29
C ILE A 171 -7.92 31.84 4.16
N ALA A 172 -9.21 31.76 4.51
CA ALA A 172 -10.29 31.62 3.53
C ALA A 172 -10.36 32.82 2.58
N THR A 173 -10.28 34.04 3.11
CA THR A 173 -10.25 35.27 2.31
C THR A 173 -8.98 35.35 1.46
N GLY A 174 -7.81 35.08 2.04
CA GLY A 174 -6.53 35.11 1.34
C GLY A 174 -6.44 34.15 0.17
N LEU A 175 -6.98 32.93 0.33
CA LEU A 175 -7.02 31.91 -0.72
C LEU A 175 -8.23 32.01 -1.66
N LYS A 176 -9.18 32.92 -1.37
CA LYS A 176 -10.49 32.99 -2.06
C LYS A 176 -11.19 31.63 -2.09
N LYS A 177 -11.22 30.93 -0.95
CA LYS A 177 -11.83 29.61 -0.78
C LYS A 177 -12.96 29.63 0.24
N ASN A 178 -13.87 28.67 0.12
CA ASN A 178 -14.98 28.53 1.05
C ASN A 178 -14.48 28.27 2.48
N TYR A 179 -15.01 29.04 3.44
CA TYR A 179 -14.63 28.95 4.86
C TYR A 179 -14.75 27.54 5.44
N ASN A 180 -15.85 26.82 5.15
CA ASN A 180 -16.05 25.46 5.67
C ASN A 180 -15.02 24.48 5.10
N THR A 181 -14.58 24.70 3.85
CA THR A 181 -13.52 23.89 3.24
C THR A 181 -12.18 24.12 3.95
N ILE A 182 -11.82 25.38 4.19
CA ILE A 182 -10.59 25.72 4.93
C ILE A 182 -10.64 25.17 6.35
N LYS A 183 -11.74 25.39 7.06
CA LYS A 183 -11.93 24.87 8.43
C LYS A 183 -11.75 23.35 8.49
N LYS A 184 -12.35 22.62 7.54
CA LYS A 184 -12.20 21.16 7.43
C LYS A 184 -10.73 20.76 7.30
N TYR A 185 -9.97 21.39 6.39
CA TYR A 185 -8.57 21.04 6.17
C TYR A 185 -7.66 21.48 7.32
N LEU A 186 -7.95 22.58 8.00
CA LEU A 186 -7.21 22.99 9.20
C LEU A 186 -7.37 21.99 10.35
N GLU A 187 -8.57 21.45 10.58
CA GLU A 187 -8.76 20.39 11.57
C GLU A 187 -8.01 19.11 11.18
N ILE A 188 -7.98 18.75 9.90
CA ILE A 188 -7.18 17.62 9.40
C ILE A 188 -5.69 17.87 9.65
N LEU A 189 -5.17 19.03 9.28
CA LEU A 189 -3.76 19.39 9.47
C LEU A 189 -3.35 19.43 10.95
N LYS A 190 -4.27 19.86 11.82
CA LYS A 190 -4.09 19.79 13.26
C LYS A 190 -4.04 18.35 13.77
N ASN A 191 -4.93 17.47 13.31
CA ASN A 191 -4.88 16.04 13.68
C ASN A 191 -3.62 15.32 13.15
N LEU A 192 -2.96 15.89 12.15
CA LEU A 192 -1.66 15.45 11.64
C LEU A 192 -0.49 16.17 12.34
N ASP A 193 -0.76 16.98 13.35
CA ASP A 193 0.20 17.83 14.08
C ASP A 193 1.04 18.75 13.18
N LEU A 194 0.55 19.08 11.98
CA LEU A 194 1.19 20.04 11.09
C LEU A 194 0.82 21.48 11.46
N VAL A 195 -0.29 21.66 12.17
CA VAL A 195 -0.81 22.96 12.59
C VAL A 195 -1.19 22.91 14.07
N THR A 196 -0.80 23.93 14.83
CA THR A 196 -1.21 24.12 16.23
C THR A 196 -2.33 25.15 16.34
N ILE A 197 -3.12 25.04 17.40
CA ILE A 197 -4.20 26.00 17.71
C ILE A 197 -3.75 26.89 18.86
N GLU A 198 -3.89 28.19 18.66
CA GLU A 198 -3.76 29.19 19.71
C GLU A 198 -5.14 29.80 20.00
N LYS A 199 -5.49 29.87 21.29
CA LYS A 199 -6.75 30.43 21.75
C LYS A 199 -6.48 31.71 22.54
N GLU A 200 -6.87 32.84 21.98
CA GLU A 200 -6.83 34.14 22.67
C GLU A 200 -8.24 34.72 22.73
N ASN A 201 -8.71 35.09 23.93
CA ASN A 201 -9.98 35.79 24.13
C ASN A 201 -11.17 35.18 23.34
N LYS A 202 -11.33 33.85 23.41
CA LYS A 202 -12.35 33.04 22.70
C LYS A 202 -12.20 32.96 21.18
N LYS A 203 -11.18 33.58 20.58
CA LYS A 203 -10.85 33.47 19.16
C LYS A 203 -9.84 32.33 18.95
N VAL A 204 -10.07 31.55 17.89
CA VAL A 204 -9.23 30.41 17.50
C VAL A 204 -8.37 30.82 16.33
N SER A 205 -7.05 30.74 16.50
CA SER A 205 -6.05 31.00 15.48
C SER A 205 -5.20 29.75 15.27
N PHE A 206 -4.60 29.64 14.09
CA PHE A 206 -3.83 28.49 13.65
C PHE A 206 -2.41 28.92 13.31
N LYS A 207 -1.42 28.11 13.72
CA LYS A 207 -0.01 28.32 13.40
C LYS A 207 0.58 27.08 12.76
N ILE A 208 1.31 27.24 11.67
CA ILE A 208 1.97 26.12 10.99
C ILE A 208 3.20 25.69 11.78
N ASN A 209 3.40 24.38 11.93
CA ASN A 209 4.66 23.81 12.39
C ASN A 209 5.57 23.57 11.17
N ALA A 210 6.25 24.63 10.73
CA ALA A 210 7.07 24.60 9.52
C ALA A 210 8.22 23.58 9.62
N GLU A 211 8.89 23.49 10.77
CA GLU A 211 9.97 22.52 11.00
C GLU A 211 9.51 21.08 10.80
N LYS A 212 8.36 20.72 11.40
CA LYS A 212 7.77 19.39 11.24
C LYS A 212 7.34 19.16 9.80
N TYR A 213 6.76 20.16 9.13
CA TYR A 213 6.38 20.06 7.73
C TYR A 213 7.59 19.76 6.82
N TYR A 214 8.68 20.52 6.93
CA TYR A 214 9.88 20.30 6.10
C TYR A 214 10.53 18.94 6.37
N LYS A 215 10.68 18.54 7.64
CA LYS A 215 11.22 17.23 8.01
C LYS A 215 10.41 16.08 7.40
N ILE A 216 9.08 16.23 7.44
CA ILE A 216 8.16 15.25 6.87
C ILE A 216 8.25 15.25 5.34
N ARG A 217 8.32 16.42 4.71
CA ARG A 217 8.45 16.58 3.26
C ARG A 217 9.70 15.86 2.74
N GLU A 218 10.85 16.06 3.37
CA GLU A 218 12.10 15.37 3.02
C GLU A 218 11.95 13.83 3.17
N SER A 219 11.34 13.38 4.27
CA SER A 219 11.20 11.95 4.57
C SER A 219 10.22 11.20 3.64
N ILE A 220 9.25 11.90 3.07
CA ILE A 220 8.09 11.32 2.36
C ILE A 220 8.17 11.56 0.86
N LEU A 221 8.60 12.76 0.44
CA LEU A 221 8.64 13.16 -0.96
C LEU A 221 10.04 13.07 -1.57
N GLY A 222 11.09 12.88 -0.75
CA GLY A 222 12.47 12.78 -1.24
C GLY A 222 12.98 14.06 -1.91
N GLU A 223 12.37 15.20 -1.56
CA GLU A 223 12.76 16.57 -1.96
C GLU A 223 13.28 17.35 -0.76
#